data_AF-A0A088T4R8-F1
#
_entry.id   AF-A0A088T4R8-F1
#
_cell.length_a   1.000
_cell.length_b   1.000
_cell.length_c   1.000
_cell.angle_alpha   90.00
_cell.angle_beta   90.00
_cell.angle_gamma   90.00
#
_symmetry.space_group_name_H-M   'P 1'
#
loop_
_entity.id
_entity.type
_entity.pdbx_description
1 polymer ?
#
loop_
_entity_poly.entity_id
_entity_poly.type
_entity_poly.pdbx_seq_one_letter_code
_entity_poly.pdbx_strand_id
1 'polypeptide(L)'
;MLGIYLFQRFLNKMDDYKFEKYWEIKILRKQRMYWGLAAIYYFVALGIINQILLYGNQSLFLGLLVIVFTAVIYGGYFMRSLLRFIGLNNGRYMQIKTGMYQDNNTSGFSKDNVVG
;
A
#
# COMPACT_ATOMS: atom_id res chain seq x y z
N MET A 1 -8.40 -1.93 8.19
CA MET A 1 -8.19 -3.37 7.88
C MET A 1 -9.20 -3.88 6.86
N LEU A 2 -10.50 -3.79 7.13
CA LEU A 2 -11.58 -4.32 6.27
C LEU A 2 -11.55 -3.78 4.83
N GLY A 3 -11.27 -2.48 4.65
CA GLY A 3 -11.12 -1.88 3.32
C GLY A 3 -9.94 -2.46 2.51
N ILE A 4 -8.78 -2.67 3.13
CA ILE A 4 -7.61 -3.31 2.49
C ILE A 4 -7.96 -4.74 2.08
N TYR A 5 -8.66 -5.48 2.95
CA TYR A 5 -9.09 -6.84 2.67
C TYR A 5 -10.08 -6.93 1.50
N LEU A 6 -11.10 -6.06 1.47
CA LEU A 6 -12.06 -6.01 0.36
C LEU A 6 -11.38 -5.62 -0.95
N PHE A 7 -10.44 -4.67 -0.90
CA PHE A 7 -9.68 -4.25 -2.07
C PHE A 7 -8.75 -5.36 -2.57
N GLN A 8 -8.11 -6.11 -1.69
CA GLN A 8 -7.36 -7.30 -2.06
C GLN A 8 -8.23 -8.38 -2.70
N ARG A 9 -9.42 -8.63 -2.13
CA ARG A 9 -10.38 -9.58 -2.71
C ARG A 9 -10.83 -9.14 -4.10
N PHE A 10 -11.01 -7.85 -4.33
CA PHE A 10 -11.34 -7.30 -5.65
C PHE A 10 -10.20 -7.53 -6.66
N LEU A 11 -8.95 -7.21 -6.28
CA LEU A 11 -7.80 -7.39 -7.16
C LEU A 11 -7.50 -8.85 -7.49
N ASN A 12 -7.73 -9.76 -6.54
CA ASN A 12 -7.58 -11.20 -6.76
C ASN A 12 -8.62 -11.77 -7.74
N LYS A 13 -9.76 -11.09 -7.95
CA LYS A 13 -10.78 -11.48 -8.94
C LYS A 13 -10.49 -10.95 -10.35
N MET A 14 -9.49 -10.09 -10.53
CA MET A 14 -9.13 -9.55 -11.84
C MET A 14 -8.13 -10.48 -12.55
N ASP A 15 -8.35 -10.69 -13.85
CA ASP A 15 -7.39 -11.33 -14.75
C ASP A 15 -6.05 -10.59 -14.73
N ASP A 16 -4.93 -11.30 -14.95
CA ASP A 16 -3.58 -10.76 -14.81
C ASP A 16 -3.31 -9.54 -15.70
N TYR A 17 -3.77 -9.56 -16.97
CA TYR A 17 -3.66 -8.41 -17.87
C TYR A 17 -4.46 -7.18 -17.39
N LYS A 18 -5.67 -7.41 -16.86
CA LYS A 18 -6.51 -6.32 -16.32
C LYS A 18 -5.92 -5.77 -15.02
N PHE A 19 -5.37 -6.65 -14.18
CA PHE A 19 -4.68 -6.30 -12.95
C PHE A 19 -3.43 -5.45 -13.24
N GLU A 20 -2.56 -5.88 -14.16
CA GLU A 20 -1.33 -5.18 -14.52
C GLU A 20 -1.61 -3.74 -14.96
N LYS A 21 -2.52 -3.58 -15.93
CA LYS A 21 -2.91 -2.27 -16.46
C LYS A 21 -3.54 -1.38 -15.39
N TYR A 22 -4.37 -1.96 -14.51
CA TYR A 22 -4.98 -1.22 -13.41
C TYR A 22 -3.94 -0.76 -12.39
N TRP A 23 -3.03 -1.66 -11.99
CA TRP A 23 -2.01 -1.42 -10.99
C TRP A 23 -1.03 -0.33 -11.44
N GLU A 24 -0.60 -0.39 -12.70
CA GLU A 24 0.31 0.59 -13.27
C GLU A 24 -0.31 2.00 -13.37
N ILE A 25 -1.52 2.10 -13.92
CA ILE A 25 -2.17 3.40 -14.16
C ILE A 25 -2.65 4.04 -12.86
N LYS A 26 -3.22 3.26 -11.94
CA LYS A 26 -3.88 3.83 -10.74
C LYS A 26 -2.98 3.89 -9.51
N ILE A 27 -2.11 2.89 -9.31
CA ILE A 27 -1.32 2.77 -8.09
C ILE A 27 0.11 3.30 -8.33
N LEU A 28 0.84 2.72 -9.28
CA LEU A 28 2.26 3.06 -9.51
C LEU A 28 2.45 4.48 -10.03
N ARG A 29 1.69 4.89 -11.06
CA ARG A 29 1.82 6.24 -11.64
C ARG A 29 1.50 7.36 -10.65
N LYS A 30 0.58 7.11 -9.71
CA LYS A 30 0.13 8.10 -8.72
C LYS A 30 0.87 8.00 -7.39
N GLN A 31 1.83 7.09 -7.24
CA GLN A 31 2.55 6.88 -5.98
C GLN A 31 3.20 8.15 -5.45
N ARG A 32 3.84 8.96 -6.32
CA ARG A 32 4.44 10.24 -5.93
C ARG A 32 3.41 11.25 -5.41
N MET A 33 2.23 11.28 -6.02
CA MET A 33 1.12 12.14 -5.59
C MET A 33 0.60 11.72 -4.21
N TYR A 34 0.51 10.41 -3.95
CA TYR A 34 0.12 9.90 -2.63
C TYR A 34 1.14 10.26 -1.54
N TRP A 35 2.44 10.16 -1.82
CA TRP A 35 3.48 10.63 -0.89
C TRP A 35 3.44 12.14 -0.66
N GLY A 36 3.21 12.92 -1.71
CA GLY A 36 3.03 14.37 -1.59
C GLY A 36 1.84 14.75 -0.71
N LEU A 37 0.69 14.10 -0.89
CA LEU A 37 -0.49 14.30 -0.04
C LEU A 37 -0.25 13.88 1.41
N ALA A 38 0.47 12.78 1.64
CA ALA A 38 0.83 12.33 2.99
C ALA A 38 1.75 13.35 3.70
N ALA A 39 2.71 13.94 2.98
CA ALA A 39 3.56 14.99 3.51
C ALA A 39 2.76 16.25 3.88
N ILE A 40 1.87 16.71 3.00
CA ILE A 40 0.98 17.85 3.27
C ILE A 40 0.13 17.59 4.53
N TYR A 41 -0.48 16.41 4.61
CA TYR A 41 -1.27 16.02 5.78
C TYR A 41 -0.45 16.06 7.07
N TYR A 42 0.78 15.56 7.03
CA TYR A 42 1.69 15.59 8.18
C TYR A 42 2.00 17.01 8.64
N PHE A 43 2.33 17.93 7.72
CA PHE A 43 2.59 19.34 8.07
C PHE A 43 1.36 20.04 8.63
N VAL A 44 0.17 19.80 8.07
CA VAL A 44 -1.08 20.36 8.60
C VAL A 44 -1.36 19.83 10.00
N ALA A 45 -1.20 18.52 10.23
CA ALA A 45 -1.38 17.92 11.54
C ALA A 45 -0.42 18.50 12.58
N LEU A 46 0.87 18.66 12.24
CA LEU A 46 1.85 19.32 13.11
C LEU A 46 1.45 20.76 13.46
N GLY A 47 0.96 21.52 12.48
CA GLY A 47 0.50 22.90 12.69
C GLY A 47 -0.66 22.97 13.70
N ILE A 48 -1.64 22.09 13.55
CA ILE A 48 -2.80 22.00 14.47
C ILE A 48 -2.35 21.60 15.88
N ILE A 49 -1.47 20.60 16.00
CA ILE A 49 -0.95 20.14 17.30
C ILE A 49 -0.21 21.28 18.00
N ASN A 50 0.65 22.00 17.29
CA ASN A 50 1.39 23.14 17.85
C ASN A 50 0.46 24.26 18.34
N GLN A 51 -0.60 24.58 17.60
CA GLN A 51 -1.59 25.55 18.07
C GLN A 51 -2.30 25.08 19.35
N ILE A 52 -2.72 23.82 19.41
CA ILE A 52 -3.41 23.27 20.58
C ILE A 52 -2.50 23.27 21.82
N LEU A 53 -1.20 23.00 21.66
CA LEU A 53 -0.21 23.10 22.75
C LEU A 53 -0.11 24.51 23.34
N LEU A 54 -0.25 25.55 22.51
CA LEU A 54 -0.15 26.95 22.94
C LEU A 54 -1.39 27.46 23.70
N TYR A 55 -2.55 26.82 23.53
CA TYR A 55 -3.79 27.22 24.22
C TYR A 55 -3.85 26.84 25.71
N GLY A 56 -2.90 26.05 26.22
CA GLY A 56 -2.70 25.81 27.67
C GLY A 56 -3.82 25.05 28.40
N ASN A 57 -4.82 24.54 27.69
CA ASN A 57 -5.95 23.83 28.31
C ASN A 57 -5.60 22.35 28.57
N GLN A 58 -5.46 21.98 29.84
CA GLN A 58 -5.00 20.65 30.27
C GLN A 58 -5.91 19.50 29.80
N SER A 59 -7.23 19.71 29.73
CA SER A 59 -8.17 18.69 29.26
C SER A 59 -8.11 18.47 27.75
N LEU A 60 -7.88 19.54 26.96
CA LEU A 60 -7.62 19.43 25.52
C LEU A 60 -6.28 18.74 25.23
N PHE A 61 -5.25 19.04 26.03
CA PHE A 61 -3.95 18.39 25.91
C PHE A 61 -4.03 16.88 26.17
N LEU A 62 -4.73 16.47 27.23
CA LEU A 62 -4.89 15.06 27.57
C LEU A 62 -5.71 14.31 26.50
N GLY A 63 -6.77 14.94 25.98
CA GLY A 63 -7.54 14.41 24.85
C GLY A 63 -6.71 14.25 23.58
N LEU A 64 -5.87 15.24 23.25
CA LEU A 64 -4.96 15.18 22.11
C LEU A 64 -3.92 14.05 22.29
N LEU A 65 -3.39 13.89 23.49
CA LEU A 65 -2.41 12.85 23.81
C LEU A 65 -3.00 11.44 23.63
N VAL A 66 -4.24 11.22 24.10
CA VAL A 66 -4.98 9.97 23.87
C VAL A 66 -5.21 9.73 22.38
N ILE A 67 -5.59 10.75 21.61
CA ILE A 67 -5.79 10.63 20.16
C ILE A 67 -4.48 10.27 19.46
N VAL A 68 -3.37 10.92 19.81
CA VAL A 68 -2.05 10.64 19.23
C VAL A 68 -1.60 9.22 19.55
N PHE A 69 -1.70 8.78 20.81
CA PHE A 69 -1.35 7.40 21.19
C PHE A 69 -2.21 6.36 20.46
N THR A 70 -3.52 6.63 20.39
CA THR A 70 -4.46 5.78 19.64
C THR A 70 -4.07 5.72 18.17
N ALA A 71 -3.78 6.88 17.55
CA ALA A 71 -3.37 6.97 16.16
C ALA A 71 -2.03 6.26 15.90
N VAL A 72 -1.07 6.31 16.82
CA VAL A 72 0.21 5.60 16.71
C VAL A 72 0.00 4.09 16.77
N ILE A 73 -0.77 3.59 17.73
CA ILE A 73 -1.02 2.15 17.90
C ILE A 73 -1.82 1.61 16.71
N TYR A 74 -3.01 2.16 16.45
CA TYR A 74 -3.88 1.69 15.36
C TYR A 74 -3.30 2.00 13.97
N GLY A 75 -2.64 3.16 13.82
CA GLY A 75 -1.93 3.52 12.60
C GLY A 75 -0.75 2.60 12.32
N GLY A 76 -0.01 2.17 13.33
CA GLY A 76 1.06 1.17 13.20
C GLY A 76 0.52 -0.17 12.68
N TYR A 77 -0.56 -0.69 13.26
CA TYR A 77 -1.22 -1.90 12.76
C TYR A 77 -1.73 -1.74 11.33
N PHE A 78 -2.33 -0.59 11.02
CA PHE A 78 -2.80 -0.28 9.67
C PHE A 78 -1.65 -0.25 8.66
N MET A 79 -0.54 0.43 9.00
CA MET A 79 0.64 0.54 8.15
C MET A 79 1.25 -0.83 7.86
N ARG A 80 1.35 -1.69 8.88
CA ARG A 80 1.81 -3.09 8.70
C ARG A 80 0.93 -3.85 7.70
N SER A 81 -0.40 -3.73 7.79
CA SER A 81 -1.31 -4.36 6.84
C SER A 81 -1.21 -3.76 5.44
N LEU A 82 -1.01 -2.45 5.34
CA LEU A 82 -0.85 -1.74 4.06
C LEU A 82 0.44 -2.17 3.36
N LEU A 83 1.56 -2.24 4.09
CA LEU A 83 2.84 -2.71 3.56
C LEU A 83 2.75 -4.15 3.07
N ARG A 84 2.09 -5.04 3.83
CA ARG A 84 1.84 -6.41 3.38
C ARG A 84 1.00 -6.46 2.11
N PHE A 85 -0.05 -5.65 2.03
CA PHE A 85 -0.90 -5.53 0.84
C PHE A 85 -0.12 -5.05 -0.38
N ILE A 86 0.68 -3.98 -0.25
CA ILE A 86 1.50 -3.43 -1.34
C ILE A 86 2.55 -4.45 -1.76
N GLY A 87 3.23 -5.10 -0.81
CA GLY A 87 4.25 -6.11 -1.09
C GLY A 87 3.71 -7.29 -1.88
N LEU A 88 2.55 -7.84 -1.50
CA LEU A 88 1.91 -8.95 -2.22
C LEU A 88 1.53 -8.59 -3.66
N ASN A 89 0.91 -7.42 -3.86
CA ASN A 89 0.45 -7.01 -5.18
C ASN A 89 1.60 -6.53 -6.08
N ASN A 90 2.63 -5.88 -5.52
CA ASN A 90 3.85 -5.58 -6.28
C ASN A 90 4.60 -6.86 -6.66
N GLY A 91 4.63 -7.88 -5.80
CA GLY A 91 5.17 -9.19 -6.13
C GLY A 91 4.43 -9.83 -7.31
N ARG A 92 3.08 -9.86 -7.27
CA ARG A 92 2.25 -10.30 -8.40
C ARG A 92 2.53 -9.51 -9.68
N TYR A 93 2.60 -8.17 -9.59
CA TYR A 93 2.90 -7.31 -10.73
C TYR A 93 4.28 -7.61 -11.35
N MET A 94 5.31 -7.77 -10.51
CA MET A 94 6.65 -8.12 -10.99
C MET A 94 6.65 -9.48 -11.70
N GLN A 95 6.02 -10.50 -11.11
CA GLN A 95 5.94 -11.83 -11.71
C GLN A 95 5.22 -11.85 -13.06
N ILE A 96 4.13 -11.08 -13.22
CA ILE A 96 3.42 -10.93 -14.50
C ILE A 96 4.35 -10.28 -15.52
N LYS A 97 5.01 -9.18 -15.13
CA LYS A 97 5.84 -8.37 -16.04
C LYS A 97 7.15 -9.06 -16.43
N THR A 98 7.72 -9.90 -15.56
CA THR A 98 8.93 -10.68 -15.84
C THR A 98 8.66 -12.02 -16.51
N GLY A 99 7.39 -12.38 -16.75
CA GLY A 99 7.02 -13.67 -17.35
C GLY A 99 7.27 -14.89 -16.45
N MET A 100 7.61 -14.70 -15.18
CA MET A 100 7.95 -15.79 -14.25
C MET A 100 6.76 -16.68 -13.84
N TYR A 101 5.56 -16.42 -14.36
CA TYR A 101 4.44 -17.37 -14.25
C TYR A 101 4.66 -18.64 -15.07
N GLN A 102 5.69 -18.71 -15.91
CA GLN A 102 5.92 -19.81 -16.85
C GLN A 102 6.91 -20.89 -16.38
N ASP A 103 7.66 -20.69 -15.29
CA ASP A 103 8.76 -21.61 -14.91
C ASP A 103 8.49 -22.52 -13.71
N ASN A 104 7.42 -22.29 -12.93
CA ASN A 104 7.16 -23.11 -11.73
C ASN A 104 6.18 -24.27 -11.93
N ASN A 105 5.68 -24.52 -13.16
CA ASN A 105 4.76 -25.64 -13.42
C ASN A 105 4.93 -26.34 -14.77
N THR A 106 6.04 -26.10 -15.47
CA THR A 106 6.41 -26.88 -16.65
C THR A 106 7.86 -27.30 -16.53
N SER A 107 8.06 -28.55 -16.13
CA SER A 107 9.17 -29.37 -16.61
C SER A 107 9.13 -29.38 -18.14
N GLY A 108 9.62 -28.31 -18.74
CA GLY A 108 9.37 -27.97 -20.13
C GLY A 108 10.42 -27.00 -20.64
N PHE A 109 11.68 -27.23 -20.27
CA PHE A 109 12.78 -26.91 -21.16
C PHE A 109 12.48 -27.68 -22.46
N SER A 110 11.78 -27.04 -23.39
CA SER A 110 11.55 -27.60 -24.72
C SER A 110 12.92 -27.71 -25.38
N LYS A 111 13.50 -28.91 -25.29
CA LYS A 111 14.67 -29.34 -26.04
C LYS A 111 14.35 -29.53 -27.53
N ASP A 112 13.12 -29.25 -27.95
CA ASP A 112 12.67 -29.51 -29.33
C ASP A 112 13.04 -28.38 -30.31
N ASN A 113 13.54 -27.24 -29.84
CA ASN A 113 13.98 -26.13 -30.70
C ASN A 113 15.50 -25.92 -30.74
N VAL A 114 16.30 -26.93 -30.38
CA VAL A 114 17.76 -26.91 -30.59
C VAL A 114 18.20 -28.16 -31.32
N VAL A 115 17.74 -28.34 -32.57
CA VAL A 115 18.52 -28.76 -33.77
C VAL A 115 17.57 -28.62 -34.96
N GLY A 116 17.91 -27.71 -35.89
CA GLY A 116 17.32 -27.56 -37.21
C GLY A 116 18.24 -26.69 -38.05
#